data_AF-A0A0K0DR17-F1
#
_entry.id   AF-A0A0K0DR17-F1
#
_cell.length_a   1.000
_cell.length_b   1.000
_cell.length_c   1.000
_cell.angle_alpha   90.00
_cell.angle_beta   90.00
_cell.angle_gamma   90.00
#
_symmetry.space_group_name_H-M   'P 1'
#
loop_
_entity.id
_entity.type
_entity.pdbx_description
1 polymer ?
#
loop_
_entity_poly.entity_id
_entity_poly.type
_entity_poly.pdbx_seq_one_letter_code
_entity_poly.pdbx_strand_id
1 'polypeptide(L)'
;LDSYLQKNEQPMDKKNEMCLQAAWGLEYLHAKNVLHRDIAARNCLYGDNKVKISDFGLTREGTVYQMDPHKRVPIRWLAPETLKMAIYTQKTDVFSYGEL
;
A
#
# COMPACT_ATOMS: atom_id res chain seq x y z
N LEU A 1 -4.45 -10.43 4.05
CA LEU A 1 -5.26 -9.75 5.09
C LEU A 1 -6.69 -9.64 4.58
N ASP A 2 -6.89 -9.19 3.34
CA ASP A 2 -8.19 -9.19 2.66
C ASP A 2 -8.98 -10.51 2.81
N SER A 3 -8.40 -11.63 2.39
CA SER A 3 -9.04 -12.96 2.51
C SER A 3 -9.35 -13.39 3.94
N TYR A 4 -8.62 -12.88 4.94
CA TYR A 4 -8.87 -13.14 6.35
C TYR A 4 -10.07 -12.32 6.84
N LEU A 5 -10.10 -11.02 6.52
CA LEU A 5 -11.17 -10.09 6.92
C LEU A 5 -12.51 -10.42 6.25
N GLN A 6 -12.50 -10.99 5.04
CA GLN A 6 -13.72 -11.48 4.37
C GLN A 6 -14.37 -12.68 5.08
N LYS A 7 -13.59 -13.47 5.81
CA LYS A 7 -14.05 -14.70 6.49
C LYS A 7 -14.25 -14.52 7.99
N ASN A 8 -13.61 -13.50 8.57
CA ASN A 8 -13.57 -13.28 10.01
C ASN A 8 -13.94 -11.83 10.27
N GLU A 9 -15.14 -11.61 10.81
CA GLU A 9 -15.49 -10.31 11.34
C GLU A 9 -14.59 -10.02 12.56
N GLN A 10 -14.04 -8.81 12.60
CA GLN A 10 -13.13 -8.37 13.65
C GLN A 10 -13.66 -7.08 14.27
N PRO A 11 -13.52 -6.91 15.60
CA PRO A 11 -13.81 -5.64 16.26
C PRO A 11 -13.00 -4.50 15.62
N MET A 12 -13.54 -3.28 15.69
CA MET A 12 -12.89 -2.10 15.14
C MET A 12 -11.47 -1.92 15.70
N ASP A 13 -11.26 -2.16 16.99
CA ASP A 13 -9.95 -2.05 17.63
C ASP A 13 -8.92 -2.99 17.00
N LYS A 14 -9.33 -4.22 16.64
CA LYS A 14 -8.45 -5.19 16.00
C LYS A 14 -8.11 -4.79 14.56
N LYS A 15 -9.07 -4.22 13.85
CA LYS A 15 -8.84 -3.65 12.50
C LYS A 15 -7.88 -2.46 12.58
N ASN A 16 -8.05 -1.56 13.55
CA ASN A 16 -7.15 -0.44 13.79
C ASN A 16 -5.72 -0.91 14.10
N GLU A 17 -5.58 -1.96 14.92
CA GLU A 17 -4.27 -2.58 15.19
C GLU A 17 -3.63 -3.13 13.91
N MET A 18 -4.40 -3.81 13.05
CA MET A 18 -3.92 -4.32 11.76
C MET A 18 -3.46 -3.18 10.82
N CYS A 19 -4.23 -2.10 10.72
CA CYS A 19 -3.87 -0.93 9.92
C CYS A 19 -2.61 -0.25 10.47
N LEU A 20 -2.49 -0.10 11.79
CA LEU A 20 -1.30 0.47 12.44
C LEU A 20 -0.04 -0.34 12.13
N GLN A 21 -0.13 -1.67 12.15
CA GLN A 21 0.99 -2.54 11.81
C GLN A 21 1.39 -2.41 10.33
N ALA A 22 0.42 -2.28 9.41
CA ALA A 22 0.70 -1.98 8.01
C ALA A 22 1.37 -0.60 7.85
N ALA A 23 0.92 0.41 8.61
CA ALA A 23 1.54 1.74 8.60
C ALA A 23 3.00 1.72 9.04
N TRP A 24 3.36 0.96 10.09
CA TRP A 24 4.76 0.79 10.49
C TRP A 24 5.61 0.14 9.39
N GLY A 25 5.07 -0.86 8.70
CA GLY A 25 5.73 -1.46 7.55
C GLY A 25 5.96 -0.44 6.44
N LEU A 26 4.97 0.40 6.15
CA LEU A 26 5.03 1.40 5.09
C LEU A 26 6.01 2.54 5.44
N GLU A 27 5.97 3.03 6.67
CA GLU A 27 6.92 4.01 7.21
C GLU A 27 8.36 3.50 7.06
N TYR A 28 8.61 2.24 7.39
CA TYR A 28 9.92 1.63 7.22
C TYR A 28 10.40 1.65 5.77
N LEU A 29 9.53 1.31 4.80
CA LEU A 29 9.87 1.38 3.37
C LEU A 29 10.20 2.81 2.95
N HIS A 30 9.38 3.79 3.36
CA HIS A 30 9.61 5.20 3.05
C HIS A 30 10.90 5.73 3.64
N ALA A 31 11.26 5.33 4.87
CA ALA A 31 12.54 5.65 5.50
C ALA A 31 13.75 5.06 4.76
N LYS A 32 13.56 4.00 3.97
CA LYS A 32 14.57 3.41 3.09
C LYS A 32 14.54 3.97 1.67
N ASN A 33 13.76 5.04 1.42
CA ASN A 33 13.51 5.57 0.08
C ASN A 33 13.03 4.47 -0.87
N VAL A 34 12.01 3.72 -0.45
CA VAL A 34 11.39 2.68 -1.25
C VAL A 34 9.92 3.01 -1.44
N LEU A 35 9.48 3.09 -2.69
CA LEU A 35 8.06 3.19 -3.07
C LEU A 35 7.50 1.78 -3.30
N HIS A 36 6.43 1.41 -2.60
CA HIS A 36 5.80 0.11 -2.80
C HIS A 36 4.97 0.05 -4.08
N ARG A 37 4.14 1.08 -4.30
CA ARG A 37 3.27 1.31 -5.47
C ARG A 37 2.14 0.30 -5.66
N ASP A 38 1.88 -0.54 -4.66
CA ASP A 38 0.74 -1.47 -4.66
C ASP A 38 0.29 -1.81 -3.24
N ILE A 39 0.12 -0.79 -2.40
CA ILE A 39 -0.43 -0.98 -1.05
C ILE A 39 -1.91 -1.32 -1.16
N ALA A 40 -2.29 -2.48 -0.63
CA ALA A 40 -3.66 -2.96 -0.53
C ALA A 40 -3.78 -4.09 0.51
N ALA A 41 -4.98 -4.34 1.03
CA ALA A 41 -5.24 -5.43 1.98
C ALA A 41 -4.86 -6.83 1.44
N ARG A 42 -4.88 -7.05 0.13
CA ARG A 42 -4.43 -8.30 -0.51
C ARG A 42 -2.91 -8.50 -0.40
N ASN A 43 -2.14 -7.41 -0.38
CA ASN A 43 -0.68 -7.39 -0.29
C ASN A 43 -0.18 -7.25 1.16
N CYS A 44 -1.08 -7.30 2.14
CA CYS A 44 -0.74 -7.39 3.55
C CYS A 44 -0.96 -8.84 4.02
N LEU A 45 0.08 -9.55 4.46
CA LEU A 45 -0.03 -10.88 5.05
C LEU A 45 -0.46 -10.75 6.51
N TYR A 46 -1.28 -11.69 6.99
CA TYR A 46 -1.72 -11.74 8.38
C TYR A 46 -1.47 -13.13 8.96
N GLY A 47 -0.75 -13.19 10.08
CA GLY A 47 -0.42 -14.43 10.79
C GLY A 47 0.25 -14.10 12.13
N ASP A 48 0.08 -14.95 13.14
CA ASP A 48 0.59 -14.72 14.50
C ASP A 48 0.19 -13.34 15.08
N ASN A 49 -1.04 -12.89 14.80
CA ASN A 49 -1.54 -11.56 15.13
C ASN A 49 -0.69 -10.39 14.58
N LYS A 50 0.10 -10.64 13.54
CA LYS A 50 0.96 -9.66 12.89
C LYS A 50 0.55 -9.39 11.45
N VAL A 51 0.61 -8.13 11.05
CA VAL A 51 0.49 -7.69 9.65
C VAL A 51 1.88 -7.42 9.07
N LYS A 52 2.13 -7.93 7.87
CA LYS A 52 3.38 -7.71 7.14
C LYS A 52 3.08 -7.32 5.69
N ILE A 53 3.73 -6.27 5.20
CA ILE A 53 3.66 -5.89 3.78
C ILE A 53 4.38 -6.93 2.92
N SER A 54 3.82 -7.23 1.76
CA SER A 54 4.30 -8.22 0.79
C SER A 54 4.05 -7.76 -0.64
N ASP A 55 4.51 -8.55 -1.61
CA ASP A 55 4.42 -8.27 -3.06
C ASP A 55 5.15 -7.00 -3.50
N PHE A 56 6.48 -7.10 -3.54
CA PHE A 56 7.38 -6.04 -3.96
C PHE A 56 7.58 -5.97 -5.49
N GLY A 57 6.73 -6.63 -6.28
CA GLY A 57 6.91 -6.74 -7.74
C GLY A 57 6.88 -5.39 -8.49
N LEU A 58 6.20 -4.38 -7.94
CA LEU A 58 6.11 -3.03 -8.50
C LEU A 58 7.02 -2.00 -7.82
N THR A 59 7.77 -2.42 -6.81
CA THR A 59 8.58 -1.56 -5.96
C THR A 59 9.65 -0.81 -6.74
N ARG A 60 9.95 0.41 -6.30
CA ARG A 60 11.01 1.25 -6.86
C ARG A 60 11.83 1.87 -5.74
N GLU A 61 13.15 1.83 -5.89
CA GLU A 61 14.05 2.65 -5.08
C GLU A 61 13.93 4.12 -5.50
N GLY A 62 14.00 5.02 -4.53
CA GLY A 62 13.76 6.45 -4.66
C GLY A 62 12.51 6.93 -3.94
N THR A 63 12.32 8.25 -3.92
CA THR A 63 11.17 8.92 -3.30
C THR A 63 10.12 9.34 -4.33
N VAL A 64 10.50 9.36 -5.61
CA VAL A 64 9.68 9.76 -6.75
C VAL A 64 9.94 8.81 -7.91
N TYR A 65 8.89 8.38 -8.60
CA TYR A 65 8.99 7.59 -9.82
C TYR A 65 8.04 8.12 -10.90
N GLN A 66 8.61 8.51 -12.05
CA GLN A 66 7.86 8.88 -13.24
C GLN A 66 7.58 7.62 -14.06
N MET A 67 6.31 7.31 -14.26
CA MET A 67 5.89 6.22 -15.14
C MET A 67 5.74 6.71 -16.58
N ASP A 68 5.93 5.79 -17.52
CA ASP A 68 5.50 5.97 -18.92
C ASP A 68 3.98 6.24 -18.96
N PRO A 69 3.53 7.41 -19.48
CA PRO A 69 2.12 7.77 -19.59
C PRO A 69 1.29 6.81 -20.46
N HIS A 70 1.93 6.06 -21.36
CA HIS A 70 1.25 5.10 -22.24
C HIS A 70 1.04 3.73 -21.59
N LYS A 71 1.58 3.51 -20.40
CA LYS A 71 1.42 2.25 -19.67
C LYS A 71 0.02 2.15 -19.08
N ARG A 72 -0.69 1.05 -19.39
CA ARG A 72 -1.99 0.75 -18.77
C ARG A 72 -1.83 0.56 -17.25
N VAL A 73 -2.65 1.28 -16.48
CA VAL A 73 -2.67 1.23 -15.02
C VAL A 73 -4.11 1.24 -14.47
N PRO A 74 -4.33 0.71 -13.25
CA PRO A 74 -5.66 0.65 -12.65
C PRO A 74 -6.12 2.01 -12.13
N ILE A 75 -6.78 2.80 -12.98
CA ILE A 75 -7.19 4.20 -12.74
C ILE A 75 -7.93 4.42 -11.41
N ARG A 76 -8.84 3.52 -11.02
CA ARG A 76 -9.74 3.72 -9.85
C ARG A 76 -8.99 3.85 -8.51
N TRP A 77 -7.79 3.31 -8.41
CA TRP A 77 -7.04 3.19 -7.15
C TRP A 77 -5.80 4.07 -7.10
N LEU A 78 -5.66 4.99 -8.06
CA LEU A 78 -4.52 5.88 -8.15
C LEU A 78 -4.78 7.19 -7.41
N ALA A 79 -3.75 7.66 -6.72
CA ALA A 79 -3.74 8.99 -6.15
C ALA A 79 -3.93 10.06 -7.25
N PRO A 80 -4.57 11.20 -6.94
CA PRO A 80 -4.91 12.22 -7.95
C PRO A 80 -3.69 12.79 -8.68
N GLU A 81 -2.54 12.88 -8.01
CA GLU A 81 -1.28 13.29 -8.64
C GLU A 81 -0.75 12.25 -9.64
N THR A 82 -0.91 10.96 -9.34
CA THR A 82 -0.51 9.88 -10.24
C THR A 82 -1.41 9.81 -11.47
N LEU A 83 -2.71 10.09 -11.30
CA LEU A 83 -3.65 10.20 -12.42
C LEU A 83 -3.30 11.33 -13.39
N LYS A 84 -2.85 12.48 -12.86
CA LYS A 84 -2.57 13.67 -13.68
C LYS A 84 -1.20 13.65 -14.32
N MET A 85 -0.19 13.20 -13.58
CA MET A 85 1.22 13.38 -13.94
C MET A 85 1.96 12.08 -14.20
N ALA A 86 1.31 10.92 -14.01
CA ALA A 86 1.98 9.61 -14.01
C ALA A 86 3.15 9.52 -13.01
N ILE A 87 3.11 10.32 -11.94
CA ILE A 87 4.12 10.37 -10.88
C ILE A 87 3.64 9.56 -9.69
N TYR A 88 4.51 8.68 -9.20
CA TYR A 88 4.36 8.03 -7.91
C TYR A 88 5.30 8.71 -6.91
N THR A 89 4.80 8.97 -5.71
CA THR A 89 5.59 9.44 -4.58
C THR A 89 5.27 8.61 -3.35
N GLN A 90 5.99 8.86 -2.25
CA GLN A 90 5.62 8.27 -0.96
C GLN A 90 4.17 8.63 -0.56
N LYS A 91 3.66 9.81 -0.94
CA LYS A 91 2.28 10.21 -0.68
C LYS A 91 1.26 9.40 -1.48
N THR A 92 1.65 8.88 -2.64
CA THR A 92 0.83 7.96 -3.42
C THR A 92 0.63 6.64 -2.67
N ASP A 93 1.68 6.10 -2.04
CA ASP A 93 1.52 4.92 -1.17
C ASP A 93 0.65 5.21 0.05
N VAL A 94 0.75 6.42 0.64
CA VAL A 94 -0.11 6.85 1.76
C VAL A 94 -1.58 6.95 1.33
N PHE A 95 -1.85 7.42 0.11
CA PHE A 95 -3.19 7.44 -0.45
C PHE A 95 -3.74 6.02 -0.58
N SER A 96 -2.97 5.10 -1.18
CA SER A 96 -3.37 3.68 -1.31
C SER A 96 -3.51 2.98 0.05
N TYR A 97 -2.74 3.39 1.06
CA TYR A 97 -2.92 2.93 2.43
C TYR A 97 -4.30 3.31 3.01
N GLY A 98 -4.91 4.42 2.58
CA GLY A 98 -6.26 4.80 3.00
C GLY A 98 -7.36 3.82 2.58
N GLU A 99 -7.07 2.91 1.65
CA GLU A 99 -7.99 1.88 1.15
C GLU A 99 -7.86 0.52 1.90
N LEU A 100 -6.99 0.41 2.90
CA LEU A 100 -6.84 -0.77 3.77
C LEU A 100 -8.01 -0.92 4.77
#